data_AF-A0A9W6HM11-F1
#
_entry.id   AF-A0A9W6HM11-F1
#
_cell.length_a   1.000
_cell.length_b   1.000
_cell.length_c   1.000
_cell.angle_alpha   90.00
_cell.angle_beta   90.00
_cell.angle_gamma   90.00
#
_symmetry.space_group_name_H-M   'P 1'
#
loop_
_entity.id
_entity.type
_entity.pdbx_description
1 polymer ?
#
loop_
_entity_poly.entity_id
_entity_poly.type
_entity_poly.pdbx_seq_one_letter_code
_entity_poly.pdbx_strand_id
1 'polypeptide(L)' 'MDSYWAAVAWSLLPTVVVLGLFVFVVRAILRMDRSERRAYSRVEAEERAKRGLPPVDGERRTV' A
#
# COMPACT_ATOMS: atom_id res chain seq x y z
N MET A 1 -12.03 29.20 30.68
CA MET A 1 -12.43 28.57 29.40
C MET A 1 -11.46 27.46 28.98
N ASP A 2 -10.21 27.47 29.47
CA ASP A 2 -9.16 26.51 29.08
C ASP A 2 -9.44 25.07 29.51
N SER A 3 -10.08 24.87 30.67
CA SER A 3 -10.48 23.55 31.16
C SER A 3 -11.51 22.86 30.27
N TYR A 4 -12.43 23.61 29.67
CA TYR A 4 -13.43 23.07 28.74
C TYR A 4 -12.78 22.57 27.46
N TRP A 5 -11.91 23.39 26.85
CA TRP A 5 -11.18 23.00 25.64
C TRP A 5 -10.19 21.86 25.90
N ALA A 6 -9.56 21.82 27.07
CA ALA A 6 -8.72 20.68 27.47
C ALA A 6 -9.54 19.39 27.60
N ALA A 7 -10.73 19.44 28.21
CA ALA A 7 -11.61 18.28 28.33
C ALA A 7 -12.08 17.76 26.97
N VAL A 8 -12.40 18.66 26.03
CA VAL A 8 -12.76 18.32 24.65
C VAL A 8 -11.58 17.67 23.91
N ALA A 9 -10.36 18.20 24.06
CA ALA A 9 -9.18 17.61 23.43
C ALA A 9 -8.90 16.20 23.97
N TRP A 10 -8.98 16.01 25.29
CA TRP A 10 -8.75 14.72 25.93
C TRP A 10 -9.82 13.67 25.60
N SER A 11 -11.08 14.07 25.42
CA SER A 11 -12.16 13.14 25.06
C SER A 11 -12.12 12.72 23.59
N LEU A 12 -11.59 13.56 22.70
CA LEU A 12 -11.41 13.24 21.28
C LEU A 12 -10.13 12.45 21.00
N LEU A 13 -9.12 12.57 21.85
CA LEU A 13 -7.85 11.86 21.72
C LEU A 13 -8.01 10.34 21.48
N PRO A 14 -8.83 9.58 22.24
CA PRO A 14 -8.99 8.14 22.01
C PRO A 14 -9.60 7.81 20.64
N THR A 15 -10.55 8.59 20.13
CA THR A 15 -11.19 8.32 18.83
C THR A 15 -10.22 8.61 17.67
N VAL A 16 -9.43 9.68 17.78
CA VAL A 16 -8.41 10.03 16.79
C VAL A 16 -7.31 8.97 16.75
N VAL A 17 -6.89 8.44 17.91
CA VAL A 17 -5.89 7.37 17.98
C VAL A 17 -6.41 6.10 17.30
N VAL A 18 -7.65 5.68 17.60
CA VAL A 18 -8.26 4.51 16.97
C VAL A 18 -8.41 4.70 15.46
N LEU A 19 -8.85 5.88 15.01
CA LEU A 19 -8.96 6.20 13.59
C LEU A 19 -7.59 6.18 12.89
N GLY A 20 -6.57 6.76 13.53
CA GLY A 20 -5.20 6.76 13.02
C GLY A 20 -4.64 5.34 12.89
N LEU A 21 -4.87 4.50 13.90
CA LEU A 21 -4.46 3.09 13.87
C LEU A 21 -5.21 2.30 12.80
N PHE A 22 -6.52 2.51 12.67
CA PHE A 22 -7.34 1.86 11.65
C PHE A 22 -6.84 2.20 10.23
N VAL A 23 -6.63 3.48 9.94
CA VAL A 23 -6.10 3.94 8.64
C VAL A 23 -4.68 3.40 8.42
N PHE A 24 -3.84 3.37 9.47
CA PHE A 24 -2.51 2.79 9.40
C PHE A 24 -2.54 1.31 9.01
N VAL A 25 -3.40 0.50 9.66
CA VAL A 25 -3.54 -0.93 9.37
C VAL A 25 -4.07 -1.15 7.96
N VAL A 26 -5.13 -0.45 7.55
CA VAL A 26 -5.68 -0.54 6.18
C VAL A 26 -4.60 -0.17 5.16
N ARG A 27 -3.87 0.92 5.40
CA ARG A 27 -2.77 1.36 4.51
C ARG A 27 -1.62 0.35 4.49
N ALA A 28 -1.31 -0.29 5.61
CA ALA A 28 -0.29 -1.32 5.70
C ALA A 28 -0.66 -2.56 4.87
N ILE A 29 -1.90 -3.04 5.00
CA ILE A 29 -2.43 -4.17 4.21
C ILE A 29 -2.41 -3.83 2.71
N LEU A 30 -2.95 -2.67 2.31
CA LEU A 30 -2.96 -2.24 0.91
C LEU A 30 -1.54 -2.04 0.33
N ARG A 31 -0.59 -1.62 1.17
CA ARG A 31 0.82 -1.47 0.75
C ARG A 31 1.51 -2.82 0.59
N MET A 32 1.20 -3.78 1.45
CA MET A 32 1.72 -5.15 1.38
C MET A 32 1.20 -5.89 0.14
N ASP A 33 -0.10 -5.78 -0.17
CA ASP A 33 -0.69 -6.37 -1.38
C ASP A 33 -0.05 -5.82 -2.68
N ARG A 34 0.30 -4.52 -2.70
CA ARG A 34 1.01 -3.91 -3.84
C ARG A 34 2.47 -4.39 -3.97
N SER A 35 3.14 -4.72 -2.86
CA SER A 35 4.50 -5.28 -2.93
C SER A 35 4.53 -6.70 -3.45
N GLU A 36 3.52 -7.52 -3.12
CA GLU A 36 3.45 -8.88 -3.63
C GLU A 36 3.31 -8.89 -5.16
N ARG A 37 2.40 -8.08 -5.72
CA ARG A 37 2.25 -7.99 -7.19
C ARG A 37 3.52 -7.51 -7.91
N ARG A 38 4.29 -6.61 -7.31
CA ARG A 38 5.57 -6.12 -7.88
C ARG A 38 6.72 -7.11 -7.71
N ALA A 39 6.72 -7.90 -6.65
CA ALA A 39 7.71 -8.95 -6.43
C ALA A 39 7.46 -10.12 -7.40
N TYR A 40 6.21 -10.56 -7.55
CA TYR A 40 5.86 -11.59 -8.53
C TYR A 40 6.18 -11.18 -9.97
N SER A 41 5.89 -9.93 -10.37
CA SER A 41 6.20 -9.48 -11.73
C SER A 41 7.71 -9.35 -12.00
N ARG A 42 8.51 -8.97 -10.99
CA ARG A 42 9.98 -8.97 -11.09
C ARG A 42 10.55 -10.39 -11.18
N VAL A 43 10.06 -11.31 -10.34
CA VAL A 43 10.52 -12.70 -10.34
C VAL A 43 10.11 -13.43 -11.63
N GLU A 44 8.91 -13.21 -12.16
CA GLU A 44 8.52 -13.77 -13.46
C GLU A 44 9.37 -13.21 -14.62
N ALA A 45 9.74 -11.93 -14.59
CA ALA A 45 10.61 -11.34 -15.62
C ALA A 45 12.02 -11.95 -15.57
N GLU A 46 12.56 -12.19 -14.37
CA GLU A 46 13.86 -12.84 -14.17
C GLU A 46 13.82 -14.33 -14.59
N GLU A 47 12.76 -15.06 -14.29
CA GLU A 47 12.58 -16.45 -14.71
C GLU A 47 12.36 -16.58 -16.24
N ARG A 48 11.61 -15.65 -16.87
CA ARG A 48 11.43 -15.62 -18.33
C ARG A 48 12.72 -15.27 -19.06
N ALA A 49 13.51 -14.33 -18.52
CA ALA A 49 14.83 -13.99 -19.08
C ALA A 49 15.80 -15.18 -19.02
N LYS A 50 15.82 -15.92 -17.90
CA LYS A 50 16.61 -17.16 -17.78
C LYS A 50 16.14 -18.28 -18.71
N ARG A 51 14.83 -18.31 -19.03
CA ARG A 51 14.23 -19.29 -19.94
C ARG A 51 14.19 -18.83 -21.42
N GLY A 52 14.74 -17.67 -21.74
CA GLY A 52 14.79 -17.13 -23.11
C GLY A 52 13.43 -16.75 -23.70
N LEU A 53 12.40 -16.57 -22.87
CA LEU A 53 11.09 -16.11 -23.34
C LEU A 53 11.11 -14.58 -23.57
N PRO A 54 10.46 -14.10 -24.65
CA PRO A 54 10.40 -12.67 -24.93
C PRO A 54 9.69 -11.91 -23.79
N PRO A 55 10.11 -10.67 -23.48
CA PRO A 55 9.43 -9.84 -22.49
C PRO A 55 7.98 -9.62 -22.92
N VAL A 56 7.06 -9.56 -21.96
CA VAL A 56 5.64 -9.21 -22.21
C VAL A 56 5.57 -7.70 -22.44
N ASP A 57 6.13 -7.26 -23.55
CA ASP A 57 6.04 -5.90 -24.04
C ASP A 57 5.11 -5.90 -25.25
N GLY A 58 3.90 -5.36 -25.03
CA GLY A 58 3.16 -4.62 -26.04
C GLY A 58 3.18 -5.18 -27.47
N GLU A 59 2.47 -6.28 -27.69
CA GLU A 59 2.14 -6.80 -29.02
C GLU A 59 1.13 -5.90 -29.79
N ARG A 60 1.27 -4.57 -29.69
CA ARG A 60 0.41 -3.64 -30.42
C ARG A 60 1.01 -2.25 -30.66
N ARG A 61 2.33 -2.16 -30.86
CA ARG A 61 2.92 -0.95 -31.44
C ARG A 61 3.90 -1.24 -32.58
N THR A 62 3.50 -2.16 -33.44
CA THR A 62 4.06 -2.34 -34.77
C THR A 62 2.90 -2.56 -35.73
N VAL A 63 2.37 -1.47 -36.31
CA VAL A 63 2.44 -1.18 -37.76
C VAL A 63 2.43 0.34 -37.90
#